data_AF-A0A9P0LZ24-F1
#
_entry.id   AF-A0A9P0LZ24-F1
#
_cell.length_a   1.000
_cell.length_b   1.000
_cell.length_c   1.000
_cell.angle_alpha   90.00
_cell.angle_beta   90.00
_cell.angle_gamma   90.00
#
_symmetry.space_group_name_H-M   'P 1'
#
loop_
_entity.id
_entity.type
_entity.pdbx_description
1 polymer ?
#
loop_
_entity_poly.entity_id
_entity_poly.type
_entity_poly.pdbx_seq_one_letter_code
_entity_poly.pdbx_strand_id
1 'polypeptide(L)'
;MLSLVTVAAVPEHRCEILEHDVNKTYTQLNETSLGVHIPRLQSGRFDSCSLINTTTNATYKCDSWVFDHTYYGSSRAIEWEFVCDQRWMGAVAQSAYMFGVFTGAVWLGNLADKVGRKPVFCWSAVLQVILGVGVAFTPEYISFLIIRYLYGIFGSAGSYIPGFVLTMELVGPSKRSMCGVAFQAAFALGIMLVAGWGSIIKDRQLLQIIYGCHALVLCGHFWLMDESPR
;
A
#
# COMPACT_ATOMS: atom_id res chain seq x y z
N MET A 1 2.89 -4.86 0.87
CA MET A 1 2.13 -5.02 2.13
C MET A 1 2.15 -3.72 2.95
N LEU A 2 3.26 -3.33 3.59
CA LEU A 2 3.27 -2.12 4.44
C LEU A 2 3.05 -0.80 3.68
N SER A 3 3.53 -0.69 2.44
CA SER A 3 3.36 0.53 1.63
C SER A 3 1.89 0.92 1.40
N LEU A 4 0.96 -0.04 1.41
CA LEU A 4 -0.47 0.27 1.31
C LEU A 4 -0.99 1.00 2.55
N VAL A 5 -0.45 0.69 3.73
CA VAL A 5 -0.88 1.29 5.00
C VAL A 5 -0.61 2.79 5.01
N THR A 6 0.51 3.22 4.41
CA THR A 6 0.90 4.64 4.36
C THR A 6 0.31 5.36 3.15
N VAL A 7 0.25 4.72 1.99
CA VAL A 7 -0.26 5.33 0.74
C VAL A 7 -1.79 5.35 0.66
N ALA A 8 -2.47 4.42 1.34
CA ALA A 8 -3.92 4.34 1.45
C ALA A 8 -4.38 4.42 2.91
N ALA A 9 -3.68 5.24 3.72
CA ALA A 9 -4.08 5.52 5.09
C ALA A 9 -5.45 6.20 5.13
N VAL A 10 -6.36 5.73 5.97
CA VAL A 10 -7.64 6.37 6.24
C VAL A 10 -7.44 7.31 7.43
N PRO A 11 -7.41 8.64 7.23
CA PRO A 11 -7.31 9.57 8.36
C PRO A 11 -8.65 9.68 9.10
N GLU A 12 -8.66 10.44 10.19
CA GLU A 12 -9.91 10.80 10.85
C GLU A 12 -10.80 11.55 9.87
N HIS A 13 -12.09 11.19 9.88
CA HIS A 13 -13.05 11.67 8.91
C HIS A 13 -14.43 11.78 9.54
N ARG A 14 -15.23 12.65 8.94
CA ARG A 14 -16.64 12.86 9.26
C ARG A 14 -17.42 13.12 7.97
N CYS A 15 -18.73 13.06 8.07
CA CYS A 15 -19.59 13.42 6.95
C CYS A 15 -19.50 14.91 6.61
N GLU A 16 -19.59 15.22 5.32
CA GLU A 16 -19.57 16.60 4.82
C GLU A 16 -20.85 17.35 5.21
N ILE A 17 -20.69 18.54 5.78
CA ILE A 17 -21.80 19.44 6.08
C ILE A 17 -21.78 20.57 5.04
N LEU A 18 -22.74 20.56 4.12
CA LEU A 18 -22.80 21.50 2.98
C LEU A 18 -22.75 22.99 3.38
N GLU A 19 -23.29 23.35 4.55
CA GLU A 19 -23.33 24.74 5.03
C GLU A 19 -22.02 25.22 5.65
N HIS A 20 -21.18 24.31 6.15
CA HIS A 20 -19.99 24.64 6.96
C HIS A 20 -18.67 24.22 6.29
N ASP A 21 -18.68 23.14 5.52
CA ASP A 21 -17.48 22.56 4.90
C ASP A 21 -17.31 23.04 3.45
N VAL A 22 -17.19 24.36 3.27
CA VAL A 22 -16.97 24.96 1.94
C VAL A 22 -15.63 24.45 1.37
N ASN A 23 -15.68 23.90 0.15
CA ASN A 23 -14.55 23.27 -0.55
C ASN A 23 -13.97 22.01 0.12
N LYS A 24 -14.77 21.23 0.87
CA LYS A 24 -14.31 20.01 1.57
C LYS A 24 -13.13 20.26 2.52
N THR A 25 -13.03 21.47 3.07
CA THR A 25 -11.98 21.81 4.03
C THR A 25 -12.36 21.24 5.39
N TYR A 26 -11.47 20.50 6.04
CA TYR A 26 -11.71 20.01 7.40
C TYR A 26 -11.76 21.18 8.38
N THR A 27 -12.97 21.62 8.73
CA THR A 27 -13.19 22.66 9.71
C THR A 27 -13.39 22.06 11.09
N GLN A 28 -12.62 22.53 12.07
CA GLN A 28 -12.89 22.19 13.47
C GLN A 28 -14.14 22.96 13.93
N LEU A 29 -15.29 22.27 13.88
CA LEU A 29 -16.57 22.77 14.37
C LEU A 29 -16.68 22.52 15.87
N ASN A 30 -17.38 23.42 16.58
CA ASN A 30 -17.73 23.21 17.98
C ASN A 30 -18.59 21.95 18.13
N GLU A 31 -18.45 21.23 19.25
CA GLU A 31 -19.21 19.98 19.49
C GLU A 31 -20.73 20.17 19.39
N THR A 32 -21.22 21.35 19.77
CA THR A 32 -22.64 21.71 19.69
C THR A 32 -23.14 21.79 18.25
N SER A 33 -22.40 22.47 17.37
CA SER A 33 -22.72 22.51 15.92
C SER A 33 -22.64 21.13 15.28
N LEU A 34 -21.69 20.31 15.71
CA LEU A 34 -21.51 18.97 15.15
C LEU A 34 -22.65 18.02 15.55
N GLY A 35 -23.13 18.11 16.80
CA GLY A 35 -24.22 17.27 17.31
C GLY A 35 -25.60 17.56 16.75
N VAL A 36 -25.79 18.70 16.07
CA VAL A 36 -27.04 18.99 15.35
C VAL A 36 -27.11 18.18 14.05
N HIS A 37 -25.98 17.85 13.44
CA HIS A 37 -25.94 17.23 12.11
C HIS A 37 -25.42 15.79 12.13
N ILE A 38 -24.64 15.41 13.15
CA ILE A 38 -24.03 14.09 13.24
C ILE A 38 -24.51 13.40 14.52
N PRO A 39 -25.05 12.17 14.43
CA PRO A 39 -25.51 11.45 15.61
C PRO A 39 -24.34 11.01 16.48
N ARG A 40 -24.58 10.93 17.79
CA ARG A 40 -23.63 10.35 18.75
C ARG A 40 -23.86 8.85 18.90
N LEU A 41 -22.78 8.08 18.79
CA LEU A 41 -22.75 6.66 19.12
C LEU A 41 -22.87 6.47 20.64
N GLN A 42 -23.23 5.25 21.08
CA GLN A 42 -23.27 4.88 22.50
C GLN A 42 -21.91 5.06 23.21
N SER A 43 -20.82 5.08 22.45
CA SER A 43 -19.46 5.34 22.93
C SER A 43 -19.16 6.82 23.21
N GLY A 44 -20.11 7.73 22.96
CA GLY A 44 -19.94 9.17 23.11
C GLY A 44 -19.21 9.85 21.93
N ARG A 45 -18.74 9.09 20.94
CA ARG A 45 -18.14 9.63 19.70
C ARG A 45 -19.21 9.95 18.67
N PHE A 46 -18.93 10.90 17.79
CA PHE A 46 -19.76 11.17 16.62
C PHE A 46 -19.63 10.03 15.60
N ASP A 47 -20.74 9.69 14.94
CA ASP A 47 -20.73 8.71 13.85
C ASP A 47 -20.10 9.31 12.58
N SER A 48 -19.19 8.59 11.94
CA SER A 48 -18.52 9.05 10.72
C SER A 48 -19.29 8.67 9.44
N CYS A 49 -20.39 7.93 9.56
CA CYS A 49 -21.10 7.32 8.42
C CYS A 49 -22.56 7.76 8.25
N SER A 50 -23.09 8.57 9.16
CA SER A 50 -24.48 9.00 9.09
C SER A 50 -24.67 10.48 9.46
N LEU A 51 -25.71 11.08 8.88
CA LEU A 51 -26.15 12.45 9.11
C LEU A 51 -27.58 12.45 9.65
N ILE A 52 -27.89 13.47 10.45
CA ILE A 52 -29.24 13.76 10.93
C ILE A 52 -29.85 14.83 10.04
N ASN A 53 -31.06 14.58 9.56
CA ASN A 53 -31.87 15.62 8.95
C ASN A 53 -32.46 16.51 10.06
N THR A 54 -32.08 17.77 10.08
CA THR A 54 -32.50 18.76 11.09
C THR A 54 -34.00 19.03 11.11
N THR A 55 -34.72 18.75 10.03
CA THR A 55 -36.18 18.96 9.95
C THR A 55 -37.00 17.74 10.39
N THR A 56 -36.54 16.54 10.07
CA THR A 56 -37.30 15.29 10.30
C THR A 56 -36.73 14.46 11.45
N ASN A 57 -35.56 14.85 12.00
CA ASN A 57 -34.76 14.07 12.93
C ASN A 57 -34.47 12.63 12.47
N ALA A 58 -34.59 12.37 11.16
CA ALA A 58 -34.29 11.08 10.58
C ALA A 58 -32.80 10.99 10.24
N THR A 59 -32.20 9.84 10.53
CA THR A 59 -30.81 9.55 10.19
C THR A 59 -30.72 8.97 8.77
N TYR A 60 -29.76 9.44 7.99
CA TYR A 60 -29.48 8.94 6.64
C TYR A 60 -27.99 8.77 6.40
N LYS A 61 -27.60 8.02 5.36
CA LYS A 61 -26.21 7.76 5.02
C LYS A 61 -25.55 8.98 4.37
N CYS A 62 -24.25 9.14 4.60
CA CYS A 62 -23.48 10.22 4.00
C CYS A 62 -23.07 9.86 2.58
N ASP A 63 -23.17 10.83 1.68
CA ASP A 63 -22.73 10.69 0.29
C ASP A 63 -21.28 11.16 0.09
N SER A 64 -20.77 11.99 1.00
CA SER A 64 -19.42 12.55 0.93
C SER A 64 -18.83 12.78 2.32
N TRP A 65 -17.49 12.79 2.37
CA TRP A 65 -16.72 12.89 3.61
C TRP A 65 -15.67 13.98 3.54
N VAL A 66 -15.36 14.53 4.72
CA VAL A 66 -14.27 15.48 4.95
C VAL A 66 -13.24 14.81 5.84
N PHE A 67 -11.98 14.88 5.42
CA PHE A 67 -10.84 14.16 6.01
C PHE A 67 -9.87 15.13 6.68
N ASP A 68 -9.32 14.75 7.84
CA ASP A 68 -8.27 15.52 8.50
C ASP A 68 -6.93 15.34 7.77
N HIS A 69 -6.39 16.45 7.25
CA HIS A 69 -5.13 16.50 6.50
C HIS A 69 -3.88 16.79 7.36
N THR A 70 -4.01 16.82 8.70
CA THR A 70 -2.91 17.11 9.62
C THR A 70 -1.72 16.15 9.42
N TYR A 71 -2.00 14.84 9.29
CA TYR A 71 -0.98 13.80 9.12
C TYR A 71 -0.80 13.34 7.68
N TYR A 72 -1.87 13.34 6.88
CA TYR A 72 -1.85 12.86 5.50
C TYR A 72 -2.36 13.95 4.55
N GLY A 73 -1.48 14.46 3.69
CA GLY A 73 -1.85 15.52 2.73
C GLY A 73 -2.70 14.95 1.60
N SER A 74 -2.26 13.82 1.05
CA SER A 74 -3.03 13.03 0.08
C SER A 74 -2.91 11.54 0.42
N SER A 75 -3.94 10.76 0.10
CA SER A 75 -3.97 9.30 0.31
C SER A 75 -5.01 8.68 -0.63
N ARG A 76 -4.78 7.43 -1.04
CA ARG A 76 -5.74 6.68 -1.88
C ARG A 76 -7.09 6.48 -1.18
N ALA A 77 -7.09 6.41 0.15
CA ALA A 77 -8.32 6.31 0.92
C ALA A 77 -9.12 7.62 0.93
N ILE A 78 -8.46 8.77 0.75
CA ILE A 78 -9.11 10.07 0.63
C ILE A 78 -9.65 10.24 -0.80
N GLU A 79 -8.85 9.87 -1.81
CA GLU A 79 -9.24 9.98 -3.23
C GLU A 79 -10.44 9.10 -3.62
N TRP A 80 -10.51 7.89 -3.05
CA TRP A 80 -11.57 6.92 -3.35
C TRP A 80 -12.46 6.62 -2.15
N GLU A 81 -12.43 7.48 -1.12
CA GLU A 81 -13.32 7.45 0.05
C GLU A 81 -13.48 6.03 0.66
N PHE A 82 -12.38 5.41 1.12
CA PHE A 82 -12.35 4.06 1.71
C PHE A 82 -12.99 3.98 3.11
N VAL A 83 -14.16 4.57 3.27
CA VAL A 83 -14.89 4.74 4.53
C VAL A 83 -16.26 4.11 4.43
N CYS A 84 -16.87 3.82 5.57
CA CYS A 84 -18.25 3.32 5.66
C CYS A 84 -18.51 2.11 4.71
N ASP A 85 -19.44 2.25 3.76
CA ASP A 85 -19.82 1.19 2.81
C ASP A 85 -18.66 0.76 1.88
N GLN A 86 -17.63 1.59 1.71
CA GLN A 86 -16.47 1.33 0.84
C GLN A 86 -15.20 0.94 1.61
N ARG A 87 -15.28 0.72 2.93
CA ARG A 87 -14.14 0.32 3.77
C ARG A 87 -13.44 -0.97 3.29
N TRP A 88 -14.16 -1.84 2.59
CA TRP A 88 -13.63 -3.10 2.05
C TRP A 88 -12.61 -2.91 0.92
N MET A 89 -12.59 -1.76 0.24
CA MET A 89 -11.73 -1.53 -0.92
C MET A 89 -10.24 -1.64 -0.57
N GLY A 90 -9.81 -1.11 0.59
CA GLY A 90 -8.44 -1.29 1.07
C GLY A 90 -8.05 -2.76 1.24
N ALA A 91 -8.97 -3.59 1.75
CA ALA A 91 -8.75 -5.02 1.90
C ALA A 91 -8.67 -5.74 0.55
N VAL A 92 -9.50 -5.36 -0.42
CA VAL A 92 -9.44 -5.92 -1.79
C VAL A 92 -8.14 -5.56 -2.49
N ALA A 93 -7.63 -4.35 -2.34
CA ALA A 93 -6.30 -3.97 -2.87
C ALA A 93 -5.16 -4.81 -2.29
N GLN A 94 -5.25 -5.14 -1.00
CA GLN A 94 -4.29 -5.99 -0.33
C GLN A 94 -4.41 -7.46 -0.79
N SER A 95 -5.64 -7.96 -0.95
CA SER A 95 -5.92 -9.30 -1.47
C SER A 95 -5.46 -9.45 -2.91
N ALA A 96 -5.65 -8.45 -3.77
CA ALA A 96 -5.16 -8.46 -5.15
C ALA A 96 -3.64 -8.60 -5.21
N TYR A 97 -2.91 -7.87 -4.35
CA TYR A 97 -1.46 -8.03 -4.22
C TYR A 97 -1.07 -9.45 -3.80
N MET A 98 -1.70 -9.99 -2.75
CA MET A 98 -1.44 -11.35 -2.26
C MET A 98 -1.76 -12.44 -3.29
N PHE A 99 -2.84 -12.27 -4.03
CA PHE A 99 -3.20 -13.16 -5.14
C PHE A 99 -2.15 -13.08 -6.26
N GLY A 100 -1.58 -11.90 -6.51
CA GLY A 100 -0.41 -11.71 -7.36
C GLY A 100 0.81 -12.49 -6.86
N VAL A 101 1.11 -12.43 -5.56
CA VAL A 101 2.22 -13.21 -4.97
C VAL A 101 1.99 -14.71 -5.17
N PHE A 102 0.78 -15.21 -4.92
CA PHE A 102 0.43 -16.61 -5.11
C PHE A 102 0.62 -17.06 -6.56
N THR A 103 0.04 -16.32 -7.51
CA THR A 103 0.14 -16.63 -8.94
C THR A 103 1.58 -16.57 -9.42
N GLY A 104 2.34 -15.55 -9.02
CA GLY A 104 3.76 -15.45 -9.33
C GLY A 104 4.56 -16.61 -8.74
N ALA A 105 4.27 -17.07 -7.52
CA ALA A 105 5.02 -18.17 -6.91
C ALA A 105 4.84 -19.48 -7.68
N VAL A 106 3.62 -19.73 -8.19
CA VAL A 106 3.34 -20.90 -9.04
C VAL A 106 4.05 -20.76 -10.39
N TRP A 107 3.94 -19.62 -11.08
CA TRP A 107 4.44 -19.49 -12.46
C TRP A 107 5.92 -19.15 -12.55
N LEU A 108 6.37 -18.11 -11.83
CA LEU A 108 7.76 -17.64 -11.87
C LEU A 108 8.71 -18.58 -11.13
N GLY A 109 8.24 -19.34 -10.14
CA GLY A 109 9.03 -20.41 -9.53
C GLY A 109 9.40 -21.48 -10.55
N ASN A 110 8.39 -22.01 -11.26
CA ASN A 110 8.60 -22.96 -12.36
C ASN A 110 9.47 -22.38 -13.48
N LEU A 111 9.32 -21.09 -13.80
CA LEU A 111 10.14 -20.42 -14.79
C LEU A 111 11.60 -20.29 -14.34
N ALA A 112 11.84 -19.96 -13.07
CA ALA A 112 13.18 -19.81 -12.49
C ALA A 112 13.94 -21.14 -12.49
N ASP A 113 13.26 -22.25 -12.25
CA ASP A 113 13.89 -23.58 -12.30
C ASP A 113 14.22 -24.02 -13.75
N LYS A 114 13.57 -23.45 -14.78
CA LYS A 114 13.82 -23.77 -16.20
C LYS A 114 14.82 -22.84 -16.89
N VAL A 115 14.68 -21.53 -16.65
CA VAL A 115 15.44 -20.47 -17.33
C VAL A 115 16.68 -20.07 -16.52
N GLY A 116 16.71 -20.41 -15.23
CA GLY A 116 17.71 -19.95 -14.28
C GLY A 116 17.14 -18.90 -13.34
N ARG A 117 17.66 -18.87 -12.10
CA ARG A 117 17.17 -17.98 -11.04
C ARG A 117 17.57 -16.52 -11.28
N LYS A 118 18.80 -16.27 -11.76
CA LYS A 118 19.32 -14.91 -11.98
C LYS A 118 18.54 -14.14 -13.05
N PRO A 119 18.24 -14.70 -14.25
CA PRO A 119 17.44 -14.00 -15.25
C PRO A 119 16.05 -13.63 -14.75
N VAL A 120 15.34 -14.57 -14.12
CA VAL A 120 13.98 -14.32 -13.59
C VAL A 120 14.00 -13.23 -12.53
N PHE A 121 14.96 -13.27 -11.62
CA PHE A 121 15.17 -12.22 -10.62
C PHE A 121 15.39 -10.84 -11.27
N CYS A 122 16.30 -10.77 -12.25
CA CYS A 122 16.67 -9.53 -12.92
C CYS A 122 15.49 -8.91 -13.68
N TRP A 123 14.80 -9.69 -14.52
CA TRP A 123 13.61 -9.22 -15.24
C TRP A 123 12.51 -8.75 -14.29
N SER A 124 12.29 -9.50 -13.22
CA SER A 124 11.30 -9.18 -12.21
C SER A 124 11.64 -7.90 -11.45
N ALA A 125 12.92 -7.64 -11.17
CA ALA A 125 13.37 -6.42 -10.50
C ALA A 125 13.10 -5.17 -11.37
N VAL A 126 13.35 -5.24 -12.67
CA VAL A 126 13.04 -4.14 -13.61
C VAL A 126 11.54 -3.89 -13.68
N LEU A 127 10.74 -4.95 -13.80
CA LEU A 127 9.28 -4.84 -13.78
C LEU A 127 8.76 -4.29 -12.45
N GLN A 128 9.40 -4.66 -11.32
CA GLN A 128 9.06 -4.12 -10.01
C GLN A 128 9.27 -2.60 -9.94
N VAL A 129 10.37 -2.07 -10.49
CA VAL A 129 10.61 -0.62 -10.57
C VAL A 129 9.52 0.06 -11.40
N ILE A 130 9.26 -0.45 -12.62
CA ILE A 130 8.29 0.13 -13.55
C ILE A 130 6.90 0.14 -12.94
N LEU A 131 6.44 -0.98 -12.40
CA LEU A 131 5.11 -1.12 -11.79
C LEU A 131 5.01 -0.32 -10.48
N GLY A 132 6.08 -0.30 -9.68
CA GLY A 132 6.14 0.39 -8.39
C GLY A 132 6.08 1.91 -8.52
N VAL A 133 6.70 2.47 -9.57
CA VAL A 133 6.58 3.89 -9.93
C VAL A 133 5.26 4.15 -10.67
N GLY A 134 4.89 3.28 -11.61
CA GLY A 134 3.67 3.42 -12.41
C GLY A 134 2.38 3.49 -11.59
N VAL A 135 2.31 2.77 -10.47
CA VAL A 135 1.14 2.80 -9.58
C VAL A 135 0.93 4.17 -8.89
N ALA A 136 1.94 5.06 -8.89
CA ALA A 136 1.77 6.43 -8.43
C ALA A 136 0.85 7.23 -9.36
N PHE A 137 0.78 6.88 -10.64
CA PHE A 137 0.06 7.64 -11.66
C PHE A 137 -1.31 7.07 -12.01
N THR A 138 -1.77 6.01 -11.33
CA THR A 138 -3.08 5.42 -11.63
C THR A 138 -4.22 6.29 -11.08
N PRO A 139 -5.14 6.79 -11.92
CA PRO A 139 -6.31 7.54 -11.46
C PRO A 139 -7.44 6.60 -11.01
N GLU A 140 -7.60 5.46 -11.69
CA GLU A 140 -8.70 4.53 -11.47
C GLU A 140 -8.34 3.42 -10.47
N TYR A 141 -9.32 3.05 -9.65
CA TYR A 141 -9.18 1.98 -8.66
C TYR A 141 -8.90 0.62 -9.31
N ILE A 142 -9.57 0.29 -10.44
CA ILE A 142 -9.36 -0.99 -11.12
C ILE A 142 -7.95 -1.10 -11.71
N SER A 143 -7.45 -0.04 -12.35
CA SER A 143 -6.07 0.00 -12.85
C SER A 143 -5.06 -0.14 -11.70
N PHE A 144 -5.35 0.46 -10.55
CA PHE A 144 -4.55 0.29 -9.34
C PHE A 144 -4.53 -1.17 -8.87
N LEU A 145 -5.67 -1.88 -8.85
CA LEU A 145 -5.73 -3.30 -8.50
C LEU A 145 -4.91 -4.16 -9.45
N ILE A 146 -5.01 -3.93 -10.76
CA ILE A 146 -4.25 -4.67 -11.79
C ILE A 146 -2.75 -4.47 -11.58
N ILE A 147 -2.30 -3.22 -11.42
CA ILE A 147 -0.87 -2.95 -11.20
C ILE A 147 -0.40 -3.54 -9.86
N ARG A 148 -1.22 -3.50 -8.80
CA ARG A 148 -0.91 -4.15 -7.52
C ARG A 148 -0.77 -5.65 -7.65
N TYR A 149 -1.64 -6.30 -8.42
CA TYR A 149 -1.57 -7.72 -8.72
C TYR A 149 -0.27 -8.06 -9.48
N LEU A 150 0.04 -7.34 -10.55
CA LEU A 150 1.30 -7.52 -11.31
C LEU A 150 2.53 -7.25 -10.43
N TYR A 151 2.48 -6.23 -9.58
CA TYR A 151 3.54 -5.92 -8.63
C TYR A 151 3.73 -7.05 -7.59
N GLY A 152 2.66 -7.75 -7.20
CA GLY A 152 2.74 -8.96 -6.39
C GLY A 152 3.46 -10.11 -7.09
N ILE A 153 3.13 -10.33 -8.38
CA ILE A 153 3.77 -11.35 -9.23
C ILE A 153 5.27 -11.09 -9.33
N PHE A 154 5.66 -9.94 -9.87
CA PHE A 154 7.06 -9.67 -10.20
C PHE A 154 7.88 -9.21 -8.99
N GLY A 155 7.32 -8.38 -8.11
CA GLY A 155 8.06 -7.90 -6.94
C GLY A 155 8.31 -9.00 -5.91
N SER A 156 7.24 -9.56 -5.35
CA SER A 156 7.38 -10.54 -4.27
C SER A 156 7.79 -11.92 -4.79
N ALA A 157 7.06 -12.47 -5.74
CA ALA A 157 7.32 -13.84 -6.19
C ALA A 157 8.45 -13.93 -7.21
N GLY A 158 8.63 -12.91 -8.06
CA GLY A 158 9.69 -12.87 -9.08
C GLY A 158 11.03 -12.36 -8.58
N SER A 159 11.06 -11.44 -7.62
CA SER A 159 12.31 -10.84 -7.13
C SER A 159 12.68 -11.32 -5.73
N TYR A 160 11.78 -11.18 -4.75
CA TYR A 160 12.10 -11.53 -3.36
C TYR A 160 12.37 -13.04 -3.15
N ILE A 161 11.49 -13.92 -3.64
CA ILE A 161 11.66 -15.38 -3.45
C ILE A 161 12.93 -15.90 -4.18
N PRO A 162 13.16 -15.64 -5.48
CA PRO A 162 14.34 -16.13 -6.17
C PRO A 162 15.62 -15.50 -5.64
N GLY A 163 15.58 -14.22 -5.24
CA GLY A 163 16.71 -13.54 -4.60
C GLY A 163 17.11 -14.21 -3.28
N PHE A 164 16.14 -14.55 -2.42
CA PHE A 164 16.40 -15.30 -1.19
C PHE A 164 17.05 -16.65 -1.47
N VAL A 165 16.50 -17.43 -2.41
CA VAL A 165 17.04 -18.75 -2.75
C VAL A 165 18.43 -18.64 -3.36
N LEU A 166 18.65 -17.71 -4.29
CA LEU A 166 19.95 -17.49 -4.93
C LEU A 166 21.03 -17.14 -3.89
N THR A 167 20.69 -16.30 -2.91
CA THR A 167 21.61 -15.95 -1.81
C THR A 167 21.99 -17.18 -0.97
N MET A 168 21.08 -18.15 -0.81
CA MET A 168 21.34 -19.42 -0.09
C MET A 168 22.16 -20.43 -0.89
N GLU A 169 22.03 -20.38 -2.22
CA GLU A 169 22.74 -21.27 -3.13
C GLU A 169 24.19 -20.81 -3.36
N LEU A 170 24.44 -19.51 -3.31
CA LEU A 170 25.77 -18.92 -3.41
C LEU A 170 26.64 -19.14 -2.15
N VAL A 171 26.03 -19.41 -1.00
CA VAL A 171 26.76 -19.66 0.26
C VAL A 171 26.84 -21.14 0.59
N GLY A 172 27.96 -21.54 1.19
CA GLY A 172 28.17 -22.91 1.66
C GLY A 172 27.14 -23.33 2.73
N PRO A 173 26.84 -24.64 2.88
CA PRO A 173 25.80 -25.13 3.79
C PRO A 173 25.94 -24.66 5.25
N SER A 174 27.16 -24.50 5.73
CA SER A 174 27.47 -24.04 7.09
C SER A 174 27.09 -22.58 7.37
N LYS A 175 26.95 -21.75 6.33
CA LYS A 175 26.65 -20.30 6.46
C LYS A 175 25.22 -19.94 6.08
N ARG A 176 24.42 -20.88 5.57
CA ARG A 176 23.04 -20.64 5.11
C ARG A 176 22.13 -20.02 6.18
N SER A 177 22.19 -20.53 7.41
CA SER A 177 21.35 -19.99 8.51
C SER A 177 21.66 -18.51 8.78
N MET A 178 22.95 -18.16 8.92
CA MET A 178 23.39 -16.78 9.14
C MET A 178 23.00 -15.86 7.96
N CYS A 179 23.17 -16.35 6.73
CA CYS A 179 22.77 -15.62 5.53
C CYS A 179 21.24 -15.35 5.51
N GLY A 180 20.44 -16.33 5.93
CA GLY A 180 18.99 -16.19 6.03
C GLY A 180 18.55 -15.18 7.05
N VAL A 181 19.18 -15.20 8.22
CA VAL A 181 18.93 -14.21 9.26
C VAL A 181 19.31 -12.81 8.76
N ALA A 182 20.46 -12.66 8.10
CA ALA A 182 20.88 -11.38 7.52
C ALA A 182 19.88 -10.86 6.47
N PHE A 183 19.38 -11.74 5.60
CA PHE A 183 18.36 -11.39 4.59
C PHE A 183 17.05 -10.93 5.24
N GLN A 184 16.57 -11.64 6.28
CA GLN A 184 15.38 -11.24 7.03
C GLN A 184 15.58 -9.94 7.81
N ALA A 185 16.78 -9.70 8.36
CA ALA A 185 17.13 -8.45 9.01
C ALA A 185 17.10 -7.28 8.02
N ALA A 186 17.65 -7.47 6.80
CA ALA A 186 17.57 -6.47 5.73
C ALA A 186 16.12 -6.18 5.32
N PHE A 187 15.27 -7.22 5.26
CA PHE A 187 13.83 -7.05 5.01
C PHE A 187 13.16 -6.23 6.11
N ALA A 188 13.43 -6.52 7.39
CA ALA A 188 12.90 -5.77 8.52
C ALA A 188 13.35 -4.30 8.50
N LEU A 189 14.62 -4.03 8.18
CA LEU A 189 15.13 -2.67 7.99
C LEU A 189 14.40 -1.94 6.84
N GLY A 190 14.11 -2.64 5.75
CA GLY A 190 13.32 -2.10 4.64
C GLY A 190 11.89 -1.72 5.06
N ILE A 191 11.24 -2.53 5.90
CA ILE A 191 9.93 -2.22 6.49
C ILE A 191 10.00 -0.98 7.38
N MET A 192 11.04 -0.86 8.22
CA MET A 192 11.26 0.34 9.04
C MET A 192 11.49 1.59 8.18
N LEU A 193 12.25 1.47 7.10
CA LEU A 193 12.51 2.56 6.17
C LEU A 193 11.22 3.03 5.48
N VAL A 194 10.35 2.10 5.07
CA VAL A 194 9.02 2.41 4.52
C VAL A 194 8.17 3.17 5.54
N ALA A 195 8.15 2.73 6.80
CA ALA A 195 7.45 3.46 7.87
C ALA A 195 8.01 4.87 8.09
N GLY A 196 9.34 5.03 8.04
CA GLY A 196 10.02 6.32 8.17
C GLY A 196 9.65 7.30 7.06
N TRP A 197 9.62 6.84 5.79
CA TRP A 197 9.15 7.69 4.70
C TRP A 197 7.68 8.08 4.85
N GLY A 198 6.83 7.14 5.26
CA GLY A 198 5.41 7.39 5.47
C GLY A 198 5.09 8.37 6.61
N SER A 199 6.00 8.58 7.57
CA SER A 199 5.81 9.59 8.63
C SER A 199 6.27 11.00 8.23
N ILE A 200 7.21 11.10 7.28
CA ILE A 200 7.79 12.37 6.84
C ILE A 200 7.04 12.94 5.64
N ILE A 201 6.65 12.08 4.70
CA ILE A 201 6.10 12.49 3.41
C ILE A 201 4.58 12.35 3.43
N LYS A 202 3.92 13.50 3.34
CA LYS A 202 2.45 13.61 3.33
C LYS A 202 1.83 13.44 1.95
N ASP A 203 2.62 13.62 0.88
CA ASP A 203 2.14 13.46 -0.49
C ASP A 203 2.26 12.00 -0.95
N ARG A 204 1.12 11.41 -1.32
CA ARG A 204 1.04 10.01 -1.70
C ARG A 204 1.73 9.69 -3.02
N GLN A 205 1.79 10.63 -3.97
CA GLN A 205 2.41 10.38 -5.28
C GLN A 205 3.92 10.28 -5.12
N LEU A 206 4.53 11.27 -4.47
CA LEU A 206 5.95 11.29 -4.15
C LEU A 206 6.34 10.07 -3.30
N LEU A 207 5.55 9.75 -2.27
CA LEU A 207 5.81 8.61 -1.41
C LEU A 207 5.81 7.28 -2.20
N GLN A 208 4.84 7.11 -3.10
CA GLN A 208 4.74 5.91 -3.94
C GLN A 208 5.90 5.82 -4.94
N ILE A 209 6.36 6.95 -5.51
CA ILE A 209 7.55 7.00 -6.38
C ILE A 209 8.80 6.58 -5.60
N ILE A 210 9.02 7.11 -4.40
CA ILE A 210 10.17 6.75 -3.55
C ILE A 210 10.18 5.25 -3.24
N TYR A 211 9.02 4.67 -2.91
CA TYR A 211 8.90 3.23 -2.72
C TYR A 211 9.25 2.42 -3.98
N GLY A 212 8.81 2.88 -5.15
CA GLY A 212 9.19 2.27 -6.43
C GLY A 212 10.70 2.37 -6.68
N CYS A 213 11.31 3.52 -6.37
CA CYS A 213 12.73 3.77 -6.55
C CYS A 213 13.63 2.92 -5.63
N HIS A 214 13.18 2.51 -4.44
CA HIS A 214 13.96 1.56 -3.62
C HIS A 214 14.29 0.27 -4.37
N ALA A 215 13.45 -0.17 -5.30
CA ALA A 215 13.71 -1.36 -6.12
C ALA A 215 14.88 -1.18 -7.09
N LEU A 216 15.35 0.05 -7.36
CA LEU A 216 16.54 0.30 -8.19
C LEU A 216 17.82 -0.32 -7.61
N VAL A 217 17.88 -0.46 -6.28
CA VAL A 217 19.00 -1.16 -5.61
C VAL A 217 19.12 -2.61 -6.11
N LEU A 218 18.00 -3.24 -6.44
CA LEU A 218 17.99 -4.60 -6.98
C LEU A 218 18.59 -4.67 -8.39
N CYS A 219 18.46 -3.62 -9.20
CA CYS A 219 19.05 -3.56 -10.54
C CYS A 219 20.58 -3.61 -10.54
N GLY A 220 21.25 -3.17 -9.45
CA GLY A 220 22.71 -3.30 -9.32
C GLY A 220 23.19 -4.76 -9.32
N HIS A 221 22.32 -5.69 -8.89
CA HIS A 221 22.66 -7.11 -8.77
C HIS A 221 22.78 -7.82 -10.14
N PHE A 222 22.35 -7.17 -11.23
CA PHE A 222 22.54 -7.69 -12.60
C PHE A 222 24.01 -7.99 -12.90
N TRP A 223 24.89 -7.10 -12.43
CA TRP A 223 26.33 -7.14 -12.71
C TRP A 223 27.12 -7.80 -11.60
N LEU A 224 26.67 -7.66 -10.33
CA LEU A 224 27.42 -8.15 -9.17
C LEU A 224 27.16 -9.62 -8.82
N MET A 225 26.01 -10.19 -9.18
CA MET A 225 25.69 -11.57 -8.81
C MET A 225 26.02 -12.55 -9.92
N ASP A 226 26.67 -13.65 -9.57
CA ASP A 226 26.81 -14.81 -10.44
C ASP A 226 25.52 -15.64 -10.48
N GLU A 227 25.43 -16.52 -11.47
CA GLU A 227 24.36 -17.51 -11.56
C GLU A 227 24.50 -18.57 -10.45
N SER A 228 23.40 -19.25 -10.13
CA SER A 228 23.42 -20.28 -9.10
C SER A 228 24.44 -21.37 -9.46
N PRO A 229 25.28 -21.84 -8.50
CA PRO A 229 26.24 -22.92 -8.76
C PRO A 229 25.61 -24.31 -8.97
N ARG A 230 24.31 -24.44 -8.73
CA ARG A 230 23.49 -25.62 -9.03
C ARG A 230 23.01 -25.56 -10.47
#